data_AF-A0A5C8J9H4-F1
#
_entry.id   AF-A0A5C8J9H4-F1
#
_cell.length_a   1.000
_cell.length_b   1.000
_cell.length_c   1.000
_cell.angle_alpha   90.00
_cell.angle_beta   90.00
_cell.angle_gamma   90.00
#
_symmetry.space_group_name_H-M   'P 1'
#
loop_
_entity.id
_entity.type
_entity.pdbx_description
1 polymer ?
#
loop_
_entity_poly.entity_id
_entity_poly.type
_entity_poly.pdbx_seq_one_letter_code
_entity_poly.pdbx_strand_id
1 'polypeptide(L)'
;MAEREQRTGDPELDRVMAEFRANSTELADVMGAVGEVTGHAATPDDKIKIRVSASGQLAALHIDPRAMRMGSRELADTIVDLSRRAAEDAARRLVEVTRPYLGEGDRKVT
;
A
#
# COMPACT_ATOMS: atom_id res chain seq x y z
N MET A 1 27.38 24.19 16.31
CA MET A 1 28.47 24.13 15.31
C MET A 1 28.14 23.09 14.22
N ALA A 2 26.93 23.07 13.64
CA ALA A 2 26.50 21.99 12.73
C ALA A 2 25.87 22.46 11.39
N GLU A 3 25.88 23.76 11.08
CA GLU A 3 25.24 24.32 9.87
C GLU A 3 26.18 24.55 8.69
N ARG A 4 27.48 24.23 8.80
CA ARG A 4 28.46 24.50 7.73
C ARG A 4 28.65 23.35 6.72
N GLU A 5 28.12 22.16 6.97
CA GLU A 5 28.45 20.97 6.16
C GLU A 5 27.56 20.74 4.93
N GLN A 6 26.56 21.59 4.66
CA GLN A 6 25.59 21.31 3.59
C GLN A 6 25.56 22.31 2.43
N ARG A 7 26.38 23.36 2.46
CA ARG A 7 26.51 24.28 1.34
C ARG A 7 27.79 23.96 0.60
N THR A 8 27.65 23.52 -0.64
CA THR A 8 28.79 23.29 -1.54
C THR A 8 29.49 24.60 -1.91
N GLY A 9 28.83 25.74 -1.65
CA GLY A 9 29.34 27.09 -1.95
C GLY A 9 28.97 27.56 -3.36
N ASP A 10 28.46 26.65 -4.19
CA ASP A 10 27.87 26.92 -5.49
C ASP A 10 26.33 26.89 -5.37
N PRO A 11 25.64 28.02 -5.62
CA PRO A 11 24.18 28.11 -5.49
C PRO A 11 23.42 27.23 -6.48
N GLU A 12 24.00 26.90 -7.63
CA GLU A 12 23.39 26.01 -8.62
C GLU A 12 23.46 24.55 -8.13
N LEU A 13 24.61 24.13 -7.62
CA LEU A 13 24.78 22.79 -7.06
C LEU A 13 23.95 22.59 -5.79
N ASP A 14 23.87 23.61 -4.92
CA ASP A 14 23.03 23.58 -3.72
C ASP A 14 21.54 23.44 -4.07
N ARG A 15 21.09 24.08 -5.16
CA ARG A 15 19.72 23.93 -5.67
C ARG A 15 19.45 22.52 -6.20
N VAL A 16 20.33 21.98 -7.03
CA VAL A 16 20.17 20.62 -7.59
C VAL A 16 20.15 19.57 -6.46
N MET A 17 20.99 19.72 -5.46
CA MET A 17 21.01 18.84 -4.29
C MET A 17 19.73 18.95 -3.45
N ALA A 18 19.17 20.15 -3.31
CA ALA A 18 17.89 20.36 -2.63
C ALA A 18 16.73 19.69 -3.38
N GLU A 19 16.66 19.85 -4.71
CA GLU A 19 15.66 19.22 -5.56
C GLU A 19 15.77 17.67 -5.51
N PHE A 20 16.99 17.12 -5.57
CA PHE A 20 17.21 15.68 -5.45
C PHE A 20 16.74 15.11 -4.10
N ARG A 21 17.02 15.83 -3.01
CA ARG A 21 16.58 15.45 -1.65
C ARG A 21 15.06 15.46 -1.55
N ALA A 22 14.41 16.51 -2.06
CA ALA A 22 12.95 16.62 -2.05
C ALA A 22 12.30 15.45 -2.80
N ASN A 23 12.75 15.15 -4.02
CA ASN A 23 12.24 14.02 -4.81
C ASN A 23 12.49 12.67 -4.12
N SER A 24 13.63 12.51 -3.44
CA SER A 24 13.97 11.28 -2.72
C SER A 24 13.05 11.05 -1.52
N THR A 25 12.74 12.12 -0.77
CA THR A 25 11.79 12.05 0.36
C THR A 25 10.39 11.72 -0.14
N GLU A 26 9.92 12.38 -1.18
CA GLU A 26 8.61 12.12 -1.78
C GLU A 26 8.48 10.65 -2.23
N LEU A 27 9.50 10.13 -2.93
CA LEU A 27 9.52 8.72 -3.34
C LEU A 27 9.48 7.76 -2.15
N ALA A 28 10.21 8.05 -1.08
CA ALA A 28 10.21 7.24 0.14
C ALA A 28 8.82 7.22 0.79
N ASP A 29 8.14 8.37 0.84
CA ASP A 29 6.79 8.49 1.38
C ASP A 29 5.77 7.70 0.55
N VAL A 30 5.86 7.75 -0.79
CA VAL A 30 5.01 6.94 -1.68
C VAL A 30 5.23 5.44 -1.43
N MET A 31 6.49 5.02 -1.39
CA MET A 31 6.83 3.60 -1.19
C MET A 31 6.38 3.10 0.18
N GLY A 32 6.51 3.93 1.22
CA GLY A 32 5.98 3.65 2.55
C GLY A 32 4.47 3.48 2.53
N ALA A 33 3.75 4.45 1.94
CA ALA A 33 2.30 4.41 1.86
C ALA A 33 1.78 3.19 1.07
N VAL A 34 2.43 2.83 -0.03
CA VAL A 34 2.13 1.61 -0.81
C VAL A 34 2.40 0.34 0.01
N GLY A 35 3.48 0.30 0.79
CA GLY A 35 3.83 -0.85 1.62
C GLY A 35 2.84 -1.13 2.75
N GLU A 36 2.15 -0.09 3.24
CA GLU A 36 1.13 -0.21 4.29
C GLU A 36 -0.24 -0.64 3.75
N VAL A 37 -0.45 -0.61 2.42
CA VAL A 37 -1.72 -1.00 1.82
C VAL A 37 -2.00 -2.47 2.09
N THR A 38 -3.15 -2.70 2.73
CA THR A 38 -3.72 -4.03 2.94
C THR A 38 -5.17 -4.03 2.52
N GLY A 39 -5.61 -5.12 1.89
CA GLY A 39 -6.99 -5.38 1.53
C GLY A 39 -7.66 -6.29 2.55
N HIS A 40 -8.96 -6.11 2.76
CA HIS A 40 -9.72 -6.83 3.78
C HIS A 40 -11.05 -7.36 3.22
N ALA A 41 -11.45 -8.54 3.68
CA ALA A 41 -12.79 -9.07 3.46
C ALA A 41 -13.22 -9.96 4.63
N ALA A 42 -14.53 -10.00 4.91
CA ALA A 42 -15.09 -10.84 5.95
C ALA A 42 -16.46 -11.40 5.55
N THR A 43 -16.87 -12.49 6.19
CA THR A 43 -18.28 -12.92 6.16
C THR A 43 -19.17 -11.90 6.87
N PRO A 44 -20.49 -11.82 6.56
CA PRO A 44 -21.40 -10.88 7.22
C PRO A 44 -21.48 -11.03 8.74
N ASP A 45 -21.22 -12.23 9.25
CA ASP A 45 -21.22 -12.56 10.68
C ASP A 45 -19.82 -12.48 11.33
N ASP A 46 -18.84 -11.95 10.60
CA ASP A 46 -17.46 -11.71 11.05
C ASP A 46 -16.68 -12.97 11.47
N LYS A 47 -17.20 -14.16 11.19
CA LYS A 47 -16.57 -15.43 11.58
C LYS A 47 -15.36 -15.81 10.72
N ILE A 48 -15.30 -15.34 9.48
CA ILE A 48 -14.12 -15.54 8.63
C ILE A 48 -13.64 -14.17 8.19
N LYS A 49 -12.36 -13.88 8.43
CA LYS A 49 -11.73 -12.61 8.05
C LYS A 49 -10.42 -12.88 7.32
N ILE A 50 -10.21 -12.18 6.21
CA ILE A 50 -9.02 -12.29 5.37
C ILE A 50 -8.38 -10.91 5.25
N ARG A 51 -7.05 -10.89 5.33
CA ARG A 51 -6.22 -9.74 4.99
C ARG A 51 -5.19 -10.14 3.94
N VAL A 52 -5.03 -9.30 2.93
CA VAL A 52 -3.99 -9.46 1.90
C VAL A 52 -3.13 -8.20 1.80
N SER A 53 -1.89 -8.35 1.33
CA SER A 53 -1.02 -7.22 1.00
C SER A 53 -1.47 -6.50 -0.28
N ALA A 54 -0.86 -5.36 -0.57
CA ALA A 54 -1.00 -4.65 -1.85
C ALA A 54 -0.69 -5.53 -3.08
N SER A 55 0.20 -6.51 -2.95
CA SER A 55 0.54 -7.47 -4.01
C SER A 55 -0.42 -8.67 -4.11
N GLY A 56 -1.49 -8.68 -3.30
CA GLY A 56 -2.47 -9.75 -3.25
C GLY A 56 -2.03 -11.00 -2.48
N GLN A 57 -0.89 -10.95 -1.77
CA GLN A 57 -0.44 -12.07 -0.94
C GLN A 57 -1.27 -12.17 0.33
N LEU A 58 -1.65 -13.39 0.71
CA LEU A 58 -2.38 -13.64 1.95
C LEU A 58 -1.50 -13.29 3.17
N ALA A 59 -1.92 -12.28 3.93
CA ALA A 59 -1.22 -11.82 5.12
C ALA A 59 -1.81 -12.37 6.41
N ALA A 60 -3.15 -12.55 6.45
CA ALA A 60 -3.82 -13.15 7.58
C ALA A 60 -5.13 -13.85 7.17
N LEU A 61 -5.42 -14.96 7.84
CA LEU A 61 -6.69 -15.67 7.79
C LEU A 61 -7.13 -15.95 9.22
N HIS A 62 -8.32 -15.48 9.58
CA HIS A 62 -8.97 -15.80 10.84
C HIS A 62 -10.24 -16.60 10.55
N ILE A 63 -10.41 -17.71 11.27
CA ILE A 63 -11.61 -18.55 11.22
C ILE A 63 -12.08 -18.76 12.66
N ASP A 64 -13.24 -18.23 12.99
CA ASP A 64 -13.91 -18.49 14.25
C ASP A 64 -14.30 -19.97 14.33
N PRO A 65 -14.14 -20.64 15.49
CA PRO A 65 -14.51 -22.06 15.62
C PRO A 65 -15.95 -22.39 15.22
N ARG A 66 -16.88 -21.43 15.26
CA ARG A 66 -18.27 -21.63 14.84
C ARG A 66 -18.40 -21.75 13.31
N ALA A 67 -17.49 -21.15 12.52
CA ALA A 67 -17.44 -21.33 11.06
C ALA A 67 -16.98 -22.74 10.66
N MET A 68 -16.25 -23.46 11.53
CA MET A 68 -15.86 -24.85 11.28
C MET A 68 -17.04 -25.83 11.25
N ARG A 69 -18.24 -25.39 11.64
CA ARG A 69 -19.48 -26.17 11.48
C ARG A 69 -20.03 -26.12 10.04
N MET A 70 -19.53 -25.22 9.20
CA MET A 70 -19.85 -25.19 7.77
C MET A 70 -19.35 -26.45 7.09
N GLY A 71 -19.98 -26.84 5.98
CA GLY A 71 -19.46 -27.93 5.15
C GLY A 71 -18.07 -27.57 4.62
N SER A 72 -17.16 -28.54 4.52
CA SER A 72 -15.78 -28.29 4.07
C SER A 72 -15.69 -27.60 2.70
N ARG A 73 -16.57 -27.98 1.76
CA ARG A 73 -16.69 -27.32 0.46
C ARG A 73 -17.16 -25.87 0.59
N GLU A 74 -18.20 -25.63 1.39
CA GLU A 74 -18.75 -24.28 1.61
C GLU A 74 -17.71 -23.35 2.26
N LEU A 75 -16.95 -23.88 3.24
CA LEU A 75 -15.86 -23.14 3.88
C LEU A 75 -14.75 -22.78 2.88
N ALA A 76 -14.34 -23.74 2.04
CA ALA A 76 -13.33 -23.50 1.01
C ALA A 76 -13.78 -22.44 -0.01
N ASP A 77 -15.01 -22.57 -0.53
CA ASP A 77 -15.58 -21.61 -1.48
C ASP A 77 -15.67 -20.20 -0.86
N THR A 78 -16.06 -20.12 0.41
CA THR A 78 -16.11 -18.85 1.15
C THR A 78 -14.72 -18.22 1.29
N ILE A 79 -13.69 -18.99 1.64
CA ILE A 79 -12.32 -18.48 1.78
C ILE A 79 -11.77 -17.99 0.44
N VAL A 80 -12.04 -18.71 -0.66
CA VAL A 80 -11.63 -18.30 -2.01
C VAL A 80 -12.30 -16.99 -2.42
N ASP A 81 -13.62 -16.87 -2.21
CA ASP A 81 -14.36 -15.65 -2.51
C ASP A 81 -13.88 -14.45 -1.67
N LEU A 82 -13.69 -14.65 -0.36
CA LEU A 82 -13.14 -13.60 0.50
C LEU A 82 -11.71 -13.21 0.09
N SER A 83 -10.88 -14.16 -0.35
CA SER A 83 -9.53 -13.86 -0.84
C SER A 83 -9.56 -12.97 -2.07
N ARG A 84 -10.48 -13.24 -3.01
CA ARG A 84 -10.69 -12.40 -4.19
C ARG A 84 -11.15 -11.00 -3.80
N ARG A 85 -12.15 -10.89 -2.92
CA ARG A 85 -12.67 -9.60 -2.45
C ARG A 85 -11.61 -8.79 -1.71
N ALA A 86 -10.78 -9.44 -0.90
CA ALA A 86 -9.67 -8.77 -0.21
C ALA A 86 -8.63 -8.26 -1.21
N ALA A 87 -8.32 -9.02 -2.28
CA ALA A 87 -7.41 -8.56 -3.34
C ALA A 87 -7.98 -7.37 -4.13
N GLU A 88 -9.27 -7.40 -4.47
CA GLU A 88 -9.97 -6.27 -5.08
C GLU A 88 -9.92 -5.03 -4.18
N ASP A 89 -10.09 -5.22 -2.87
CA ASP A 89 -10.01 -4.14 -1.87
C ASP A 89 -8.58 -3.56 -1.73
N ALA A 90 -7.56 -4.41 -1.75
CA ALA A 90 -6.16 -3.97 -1.77
C ALA A 90 -5.86 -3.14 -3.03
N ALA A 91 -6.29 -3.60 -4.21
CA ALA A 91 -6.10 -2.89 -5.46
C ALA A 91 -6.79 -1.53 -5.47
N ARG A 92 -8.04 -1.43 -4.98
CA ARG A 92 -8.74 -0.15 -4.82
C ARG A 92 -7.97 0.81 -3.92
N ARG A 93 -7.55 0.36 -2.74
CA ARG A 93 -6.78 1.17 -1.79
C ARG A 93 -5.44 1.62 -2.34
N LEU A 94 -4.77 0.76 -3.11
CA LEU A 94 -3.52 1.10 -3.78
C LEU A 94 -3.70 2.27 -4.75
N VAL A 95 -4.78 2.26 -5.53
CA VAL A 95 -5.12 3.38 -6.42
C VAL A 95 -5.43 4.65 -5.62
N GLU A 96 -6.16 4.55 -4.52
CA GLU A 96 -6.48 5.69 -3.65
C GLU A 96 -5.22 6.32 -3.04
N VAL A 97 -4.30 5.51 -2.53
CA VAL A 97 -3.04 5.95 -1.92
C VAL A 97 -2.08 6.56 -2.94
N THR A 98 -2.05 6.03 -4.16
CA THR A 98 -1.16 6.53 -5.22
C THR A 98 -1.71 7.77 -5.94
N ARG A 99 -3.02 8.01 -5.87
CA ARG A 99 -3.70 9.12 -6.56
C ARG A 99 -3.09 10.51 -6.34
N PRO A 100 -2.67 10.91 -5.12
CA PRO A 100 -2.06 12.22 -4.89
C PRO A 100 -0.73 12.40 -5.65
N TYR A 101 0.01 11.31 -5.85
CA TYR A 101 1.35 11.32 -6.45
C TYR A 101 1.31 11.19 -7.99
N LEU A 102 0.25 10.58 -8.54
CA LEU A 102 0.07 10.44 -10.00
C LEU A 102 -0.31 11.77 -10.69
N GLY A 103 -0.57 12.84 -9.93
CA GLY A 103 -0.99 14.15 -10.43
C GLY A 103 0.14 15.10 -10.90
N GLU A 104 1.41 14.78 -10.67
CA GLU A 104 2.54 15.70 -10.94
C GLU A 104 3.46 15.27 -12.11
N GLY A 105 3.18 14.12 -12.73
CA GLY A 105 4.00 13.54 -13.81
C GLY A 105 3.82 14.19 -15.20
N ASP A 106 2.94 15.17 -15.37
CA ASP A 106 2.65 15.81 -16.65
C ASP A 106 3.53 17.05 -16.93
N ARG A 107 4.61 17.26 -16.15
CA ARG A 107 5.64 18.26 -16.47
C ARG A 107 6.51 17.76 -17.61
N LYS A 108 5.98 17.97 -18.82
CA LYS A 108 6.65 18.06 -20.13
C LYS A 108 8.16 17.83 -20.09
N VAL A 109 8.59 16.66 -20.56
CA VAL A 109 9.87 16.54 -21.25
C VAL A 109 9.69 17.27 -22.59
N THR A 110 10.13 18.54 -22.64
CA THR A 110 10.29 19.30 -23.87
C THR A 110 11.75 19.23 -24.28
#